data_AF-A0A0L0BTL3-F1
#
_entry.id   AF-A0A0L0BTL3-F1
#
_cell.length_a   1.000
_cell.length_b   1.000
_cell.length_c   1.000
_cell.angle_alpha   90.00
_cell.angle_beta   90.00
_cell.angle_gamma   90.00
#
_symmetry.space_group_name_H-M   'P 1'
#
loop_
_entity.id
_entity.type
_entity.pdbx_description
1 polymer ?
#
loop_
_entity_poly.entity_id
_entity_poly.type
_entity_poly.pdbx_seq_one_letter_code
_entity_poly.pdbx_strand_id
1 'polypeptide(L)'
;YLGVHFASFLLEIVEGNNPEVLVDMVIALILAFNLQFTDFSQNVVVEAMQNLPSAKVFTEKILLLLNREEDPIKVLKHSTDTMNSVLKMFIDIFSIPETAGMFYTNDNKVLIDIIVRQLTDLCAGNPLRRCYLELCRRILRNTNYQEHQHRKQDFMKIFTRIFCEETECSASDQQLVRDIANEFPQIFKA
;
A
#
# COMPACT_ATOMS: atom_id res chain seq x y z
N TYR A 1 -10.06 -21.57 -14.27
CA TYR A 1 -10.70 -20.24 -14.21
C TYR A 1 -9.87 -19.35 -13.29
N LEU A 2 -9.59 -18.10 -13.70
CA LEU A 2 -8.74 -17.15 -12.96
C LEU A 2 -9.59 -16.31 -11.99
N GLY A 3 -10.12 -16.93 -10.94
CA GLY A 3 -10.95 -16.28 -9.91
C GLY A 3 -10.36 -16.39 -8.50
N VAL A 4 -11.17 -16.18 -7.46
CA VAL A 4 -10.73 -16.23 -6.05
C VAL A 4 -9.99 -17.52 -5.69
N HIS A 5 -10.46 -18.69 -6.15
CA HIS A 5 -9.77 -19.97 -5.90
C HIS A 5 -8.37 -20.04 -6.52
N PHE A 6 -8.17 -19.39 -7.67
CA PHE A 6 -6.84 -19.31 -8.28
C PHE A 6 -5.92 -18.39 -7.46
N ALA A 7 -6.43 -17.24 -7.01
CA ALA A 7 -5.66 -16.36 -6.13
C ALA A 7 -5.31 -17.03 -4.79
N SER A 8 -6.25 -17.76 -4.18
CA SER A 8 -5.98 -18.56 -2.97
C SER A 8 -4.89 -19.59 -3.22
N PHE A 9 -4.96 -20.34 -4.32
CA PHE A 9 -3.93 -21.30 -4.71
C PHE A 9 -2.54 -20.66 -4.83
N LEU A 10 -2.44 -19.47 -5.43
CA LEU A 10 -1.16 -18.74 -5.53
C LEU A 10 -0.64 -18.33 -4.14
N LEU A 11 -1.50 -17.81 -3.28
CA LEU A 11 -1.12 -17.41 -1.92
C LEU A 11 -0.73 -18.63 -1.07
N GLU A 12 -1.40 -19.77 -1.21
CA GLU A 12 -1.02 -21.02 -0.56
C GLU A 12 0.36 -21.52 -1.01
N ILE A 13 0.74 -21.32 -2.28
CA ILE A 13 2.11 -21.60 -2.74
C ILE A 13 3.12 -20.70 -2.03
N VAL A 14 2.80 -19.40 -1.84
CA VAL A 14 3.68 -18.45 -1.15
C VAL A 14 3.85 -18.80 0.32
N GLU A 15 2.78 -19.16 1.01
CA GLU A 15 2.81 -19.52 2.44
C GLU A 15 3.32 -20.96 2.70
N GLY A 16 3.35 -21.80 1.67
CA GLY A 16 3.86 -23.17 1.74
C GLY A 16 5.38 -23.25 1.85
N ASN A 17 5.88 -24.44 2.19
CA ASN A 17 7.31 -24.72 2.21
C ASN A 17 7.84 -24.99 0.79
N ASN A 18 7.90 -23.94 -0.03
CA ASN A 18 8.34 -24.00 -1.42
C ASN A 18 9.72 -23.34 -1.61
N PRO A 19 10.47 -23.69 -2.68
CA PRO A 19 11.74 -23.03 -2.99
C PRO A 19 11.57 -21.52 -3.18
N GLU A 20 12.50 -20.73 -2.65
CA GLU A 20 12.43 -19.26 -2.67
C GLU A 20 12.22 -18.68 -4.09
N VAL A 21 12.90 -19.25 -5.09
CA VAL A 21 12.75 -18.81 -6.48
C VAL A 21 11.31 -18.98 -6.99
N LEU A 22 10.62 -20.06 -6.59
CA LEU A 22 9.21 -20.27 -6.96
C LEU A 22 8.32 -19.25 -6.23
N VAL A 23 8.56 -19.03 -4.94
CA VAL A 23 7.82 -18.05 -4.14
C VAL A 23 7.93 -16.65 -4.75
N ASP A 24 9.14 -16.21 -5.11
CA ASP A 24 9.37 -14.89 -5.71
C ASP A 24 8.68 -14.75 -7.08
N MET A 25 8.68 -15.81 -7.91
CA MET A 25 7.92 -15.83 -9.17
C MET A 25 6.40 -15.74 -8.96
N VAL A 26 5.87 -16.45 -7.96
CA VAL A 26 4.44 -16.44 -7.65
C VAL A 26 4.02 -15.10 -7.07
N ILE A 27 4.85 -14.47 -6.23
CA ILE A 27 4.62 -13.09 -5.76
C ILE A 27 4.54 -12.14 -6.95
N ALA A 28 5.47 -12.22 -7.90
CA ALA A 28 5.42 -11.42 -9.11
C ALA A 28 4.11 -11.66 -9.89
N LEU A 29 3.69 -12.92 -10.05
CA LEU A 29 2.41 -13.25 -10.69
C LEU A 29 1.21 -12.62 -9.95
N ILE A 30 1.16 -12.71 -8.62
CA ILE A 30 0.09 -12.11 -7.80
C ILE A 30 0.07 -10.59 -8.00
N LEU A 31 1.23 -9.92 -7.95
CA LEU A 31 1.35 -8.48 -8.15
C LEU A 31 0.89 -8.05 -9.55
N ALA A 32 1.26 -8.79 -10.60
CA ALA A 32 0.79 -8.53 -11.96
C ALA A 32 -0.72 -8.76 -12.09
N PHE A 33 -1.23 -9.84 -11.50
CA PHE A 33 -2.66 -10.17 -11.52
C PHE A 33 -3.49 -9.11 -10.80
N ASN A 34 -2.96 -8.52 -9.73
CA ASN A 34 -3.61 -7.46 -8.97
C ASN A 34 -3.79 -6.16 -9.76
N LEU A 35 -2.85 -5.84 -10.65
CA LEU A 35 -2.84 -4.57 -11.41
C LEU A 35 -4.09 -4.37 -12.29
N GLN A 36 -4.77 -5.45 -12.68
CA GLN A 36 -5.97 -5.33 -13.52
C GLN A 36 -7.18 -4.79 -12.75
N PHE A 37 -7.18 -4.85 -11.41
CA PHE A 37 -8.32 -4.45 -10.60
C PHE A 37 -8.24 -2.96 -10.25
N THR A 38 -9.20 -2.18 -10.76
CA THR A 38 -9.34 -0.77 -10.41
C THR A 38 -10.11 -0.55 -9.12
N ASP A 39 -11.02 -1.46 -8.78
CA ASP A 39 -11.82 -1.45 -7.55
C ASP A 39 -11.42 -2.61 -6.64
N PHE A 40 -11.05 -2.30 -5.40
CA PHE A 40 -10.66 -3.30 -4.41
C PHE A 40 -11.84 -4.21 -4.02
N SER A 41 -13.09 -3.77 -4.17
CA SER A 41 -14.28 -4.56 -3.84
C SER A 41 -14.49 -5.76 -4.78
N GLN A 42 -13.92 -5.68 -5.99
CA GLN A 42 -13.97 -6.74 -7.00
C GLN A 42 -12.63 -7.47 -7.13
N ASN A 43 -11.67 -7.16 -6.25
CA ASN A 43 -10.33 -7.68 -6.32
C ASN A 43 -10.28 -9.08 -5.70
N VAL A 44 -10.25 -10.09 -6.56
CA VAL A 44 -10.25 -11.50 -6.14
C VAL A 44 -8.98 -11.89 -5.36
N VAL A 45 -7.88 -11.12 -5.47
CA VAL A 45 -6.67 -11.36 -4.66
C VAL A 45 -6.93 -10.93 -3.22
N VAL A 46 -7.52 -9.76 -3.02
CA VAL A 46 -7.91 -9.27 -1.69
C VAL A 46 -9.02 -10.15 -1.09
N GLU A 47 -9.99 -10.59 -1.91
CA GLU A 47 -11.01 -11.57 -1.50
C GLU A 47 -10.36 -12.90 -1.05
N ALA A 48 -9.39 -13.41 -1.80
CA ALA A 48 -8.67 -14.62 -1.43
C ALA A 48 -7.89 -14.44 -0.12
N MET A 49 -7.24 -13.29 0.08
CA MET A 49 -6.52 -12.99 1.33
C MET A 49 -7.45 -13.03 2.54
N GLN A 50 -8.66 -12.48 2.46
CA GLN A 50 -9.62 -12.50 3.59
C GLN A 50 -9.95 -13.92 4.09
N ASN A 51 -9.80 -14.94 3.24
CA ASN A 51 -10.10 -16.33 3.56
C ASN A 51 -8.87 -17.13 4.03
N LEU A 52 -7.67 -16.53 4.02
CA LEU A 52 -6.45 -17.20 4.48
C LEU A 52 -6.30 -17.12 6.00
N PRO A 53 -5.82 -18.19 6.66
CA PRO A 53 -5.52 -18.15 8.09
C PRO A 53 -4.35 -17.22 8.41
N SER A 54 -3.41 -17.07 7.48
CA SER A 54 -2.24 -16.20 7.56
C SER A 54 -1.69 -15.92 6.16
N ALA A 55 -1.07 -14.76 5.98
CA ALA A 55 -0.36 -14.37 4.76
C ALA A 55 1.05 -13.85 5.09
N LYS A 56 1.71 -14.46 6.08
CA LYS A 56 2.94 -13.94 6.70
C LYS A 56 4.09 -13.83 5.69
N VAL A 57 4.35 -14.90 4.92
CA VAL A 57 5.45 -14.90 3.95
C VAL A 57 5.19 -13.85 2.87
N PHE A 58 3.93 -13.78 2.40
CA PHE A 58 3.52 -12.81 1.40
C PHE A 58 3.71 -11.38 1.89
N THR A 59 3.18 -11.02 3.08
CA THR A 59 3.26 -9.66 3.62
C THR A 59 4.69 -9.23 3.91
N GLU A 60 5.53 -10.11 4.47
CA GLU A 60 6.95 -9.84 4.72
C GLU A 60 7.71 -9.58 3.40
N LYS A 61 7.50 -10.41 2.38
CA LYS A 61 8.17 -10.28 1.08
C LYS A 61 7.75 -9.01 0.34
N ILE A 62 6.45 -8.67 0.28
CA ILE A 62 6.02 -7.45 -0.39
C ILE A 62 6.45 -6.18 0.36
N LEU A 63 6.53 -6.22 1.69
CA LEU A 63 7.07 -5.11 2.49
C LEU A 63 8.57 -4.90 2.20
N LEU A 64 9.32 -5.99 2.06
CA LEU A 64 10.73 -5.92 1.66
C LEU A 64 10.89 -5.30 0.26
N LEU A 65 10.07 -5.71 -0.71
CA LEU A 65 10.06 -5.13 -2.06
C LEU A 65 9.76 -3.62 -2.01
N LEU A 66 8.75 -3.21 -1.25
CA LEU A 66 8.40 -1.79 -1.10
C LEU A 66 9.53 -0.99 -0.45
N ASN A 67 10.18 -1.53 0.58
CA ASN A 67 11.29 -0.87 1.25
C ASN A 67 12.51 -0.68 0.34
N ARG A 68 12.74 -1.63 -0.58
CA ARG A 68 13.81 -1.57 -1.60
C ARG A 68 13.43 -0.76 -2.83
N GLU A 69 12.18 -0.31 -2.92
CA GLU A 69 11.64 0.39 -4.10
C GLU A 69 11.72 -0.47 -5.37
N GLU A 70 11.62 -1.79 -5.20
CA GLU A 70 11.67 -2.78 -6.27
C GLU A 70 10.25 -3.13 -6.74
N ASP A 71 10.01 -3.07 -8.05
CA ASP A 71 8.79 -3.56 -8.68
C ASP A 71 9.15 -4.76 -9.58
N PRO A 72 8.86 -6.01 -9.16
CA PRO A 72 9.17 -7.21 -9.94
C PRO A 72 8.55 -7.21 -11.35
N ILE A 73 7.48 -6.45 -11.56
CA ILE A 73 6.72 -6.41 -12.82
C ILE A 73 7.24 -5.31 -13.74
N LYS A 74 8.18 -4.48 -13.28
CA LYS A 74 8.78 -3.39 -14.07
C LYS A 74 9.37 -3.89 -15.40
N VAL A 75 10.00 -5.06 -15.42
CA VAL A 75 10.60 -5.63 -16.64
C VAL A 75 9.54 -6.05 -17.66
N LEU A 76 8.33 -6.38 -17.20
CA LEU A 76 7.22 -6.82 -18.05
C LEU A 76 6.38 -5.65 -18.57
N LYS A 77 6.62 -4.43 -18.08
CA LYS A 77 5.85 -3.23 -18.46
C LYS A 77 6.43 -2.63 -19.74
N HIS A 78 5.63 -2.58 -20.80
CA HIS A 78 5.98 -1.91 -22.06
C HIS A 78 5.92 -0.37 -21.97
N SER A 79 5.30 0.18 -20.91
CA SER A 79 5.18 1.62 -20.68
C SER A 79 5.55 2.00 -19.25
N THR A 80 6.17 3.18 -19.11
CA THR A 80 6.61 3.77 -17.83
C THR A 80 5.44 4.25 -16.96
N ASP A 81 4.24 4.35 -17.52
CA ASP A 81 3.08 5.00 -16.87
C ASP A 81 2.21 4.06 -16.04
N THR A 82 2.62 2.79 -15.92
CA THR A 82 1.86 1.80 -15.14
C THR A 82 2.22 1.89 -13.65
N MET A 83 1.18 2.08 -12.83
CA MET A 83 1.27 2.15 -11.37
C MET A 83 2.21 1.08 -10.78
N ASN A 84 3.03 1.45 -9.79
CA ASN A 84 3.90 0.50 -9.11
C ASN A 84 3.07 -0.65 -8.52
N SER A 85 3.39 -1.89 -8.91
CA SER A 85 2.55 -3.06 -8.59
C SER A 85 2.48 -3.35 -7.10
N VAL A 86 3.61 -3.17 -6.40
CA VAL A 86 3.74 -3.34 -4.96
C VAL A 86 2.93 -2.28 -4.23
N LEU A 87 3.09 -1.00 -4.60
CA LEU A 87 2.33 0.09 -3.98
C LEU A 87 0.82 -0.05 -4.20
N LYS A 88 0.39 -0.49 -5.38
CA LYS A 88 -1.03 -0.80 -5.65
C LYS A 88 -1.52 -1.93 -4.76
N MET A 89 -0.76 -3.02 -4.64
CA MET A 89 -1.10 -4.13 -3.74
C MET A 89 -1.29 -3.65 -2.29
N PHE A 90 -0.39 -2.80 -1.79
CA PHE A 90 -0.53 -2.21 -0.45
C PHE A 90 -1.80 -1.37 -0.30
N ILE A 91 -2.14 -0.53 -1.29
CA ILE A 91 -3.38 0.26 -1.23
C ILE A 91 -4.61 -0.65 -1.17
N ASP A 92 -4.63 -1.73 -1.95
CA ASP A 92 -5.75 -2.67 -1.97
C ASP A 92 -5.88 -3.45 -0.67
N ILE A 93 -4.79 -4.03 -0.18
CA ILE A 93 -4.73 -4.76 1.10
C ILE A 93 -5.19 -3.86 2.24
N PHE A 94 -4.69 -2.63 2.31
CA PHE A 94 -5.06 -1.72 3.40
C PHE A 94 -6.44 -1.09 3.19
N SER A 95 -7.13 -1.33 2.07
CA SER A 95 -8.50 -0.82 1.85
C SER A 95 -9.56 -1.61 2.61
N ILE A 96 -9.25 -2.85 3.03
CA ILE A 96 -10.14 -3.72 3.80
C ILE A 96 -9.53 -4.00 5.19
N PRO A 97 -10.25 -3.80 6.31
CA PRO A 97 -9.74 -4.03 7.67
C PRO A 97 -9.20 -5.44 7.90
N GLU A 98 -9.86 -6.46 7.36
CA GLU A 98 -9.52 -7.88 7.52
C GLU A 98 -8.13 -8.18 6.92
N THR A 99 -7.84 -7.66 5.72
CA THR A 99 -6.53 -7.83 5.07
C THR A 99 -5.47 -6.89 5.65
N ALA A 100 -5.84 -5.67 6.07
CA ALA A 100 -4.94 -4.79 6.81
C ALA A 100 -4.49 -5.42 8.14
N GLY A 101 -5.40 -6.15 8.81
CA GLY A 101 -5.15 -6.88 10.05
C GLY A 101 -4.16 -8.04 9.93
N MET A 102 -3.75 -8.40 8.71
CA MET A 102 -2.69 -9.40 8.48
C MET A 102 -1.28 -8.87 8.76
N PHE A 103 -1.11 -7.55 8.87
CA PHE A 103 0.15 -6.92 9.23
C PHE A 103 0.25 -6.74 10.73
N TYR A 104 1.39 -7.13 11.32
CA TYR A 104 1.63 -6.86 12.74
C TYR A 104 1.90 -5.36 12.95
N THR A 105 1.73 -4.90 14.19
CA THR A 105 1.98 -3.49 14.56
C THR A 105 3.39 -3.01 14.16
N ASN A 106 4.40 -3.88 14.23
CA ASN A 106 5.76 -3.53 13.81
C ASN A 106 5.88 -3.37 12.29
N ASP A 107 5.22 -4.22 11.52
CA ASP A 107 5.20 -4.13 10.05
C ASP A 107 4.50 -2.83 9.62
N ASN A 108 3.39 -2.48 10.30
CA ASN A 108 2.71 -1.21 10.09
C ASN A 108 3.61 -0.01 10.39
N LYS A 109 4.43 -0.07 11.45
CA LYS A 109 5.41 1.00 11.76
C LYS A 109 6.48 1.12 10.67
N VAL A 110 7.01 0.00 10.18
CA VAL A 110 7.96 -0.01 9.06
C VAL A 110 7.33 0.58 7.79
N LEU A 111 6.08 0.19 7.49
CA LEU A 111 5.34 0.74 6.35
C LEU A 111 5.13 2.25 6.48
N ILE A 112 4.77 2.73 7.68
CA ILE A 112 4.66 4.16 7.97
C ILE A 112 5.99 4.88 7.78
N ASP A 113 7.11 4.29 8.22
CA ASP A 113 8.44 4.88 8.03
C ASP A 113 8.78 5.02 6.53
N ILE A 114 8.41 4.04 5.71
CA ILE A 114 8.55 4.11 4.24
C ILE A 114 7.68 5.24 3.67
N ILE A 115 6.41 5.31 4.05
CA ILE A 115 5.48 6.34 3.56
C ILE A 115 5.98 7.74 3.93
N VAL A 116 6.43 7.96 5.15
CA VAL A 116 6.95 9.25 5.62
C VAL A 116 8.19 9.66 4.82
N ARG A 117 9.11 8.73 4.59
CA ARG A 117 10.30 8.95 3.75
C ARG A 117 9.89 9.35 2.33
N GLN A 118 9.03 8.56 1.69
CA GLN A 118 8.56 8.79 0.33
C GLN A 118 7.82 10.12 0.18
N LEU A 119 6.91 10.46 1.10
CA LEU A 119 6.18 11.73 1.04
C LEU A 119 7.05 12.96 1.38
N THR A 120 8.19 12.75 2.04
CA THR A 120 9.19 13.80 2.27
C THR A 120 9.97 14.08 0.98
N ASP A 121 10.38 13.04 0.26
CA ASP A 121 11.26 13.14 -0.90
C ASP A 121 10.52 13.47 -2.22
N LEU A 122 9.28 13.00 -2.36
CA LEU A 122 8.49 13.20 -3.59
C LEU A 122 8.04 14.65 -3.74
N CYS A 123 8.21 15.22 -4.94
CA CYS A 123 7.76 16.57 -5.31
C CYS A 123 6.29 16.61 -5.78
N ALA A 124 5.72 17.82 -5.85
CA ALA A 124 4.39 18.04 -6.43
C ALA A 124 4.32 17.57 -7.89
N GLY A 125 3.17 17.03 -8.30
CA GLY A 125 2.96 16.48 -9.64
C GLY A 125 3.54 15.08 -9.87
N ASN A 126 4.30 14.51 -8.92
CA ASN A 126 4.72 13.12 -9.03
C ASN A 126 3.53 12.17 -8.74
N PRO A 127 3.15 11.27 -9.66
CA PRO A 127 1.96 10.42 -9.50
C PRO A 127 2.06 9.46 -8.30
N LEU A 128 3.27 9.09 -7.86
CA LEU A 128 3.46 8.24 -6.69
C LEU A 128 3.06 8.93 -5.38
N ARG A 129 3.17 10.26 -5.30
CA ARG A 129 2.85 11.00 -4.09
C ARG A 129 1.39 10.81 -3.70
N ARG A 130 0.47 10.90 -4.67
CA ARG A 130 -0.95 10.61 -4.47
C ARG A 130 -1.18 9.19 -3.98
N CYS A 131 -0.44 8.22 -4.53
CA CYS A 131 -0.56 6.81 -4.12
C CYS A 131 -0.13 6.61 -2.66
N TYR A 132 0.98 7.23 -2.23
CA TYR A 132 1.42 7.17 -0.84
C TYR A 132 0.49 7.92 0.13
N LEU A 133 -0.10 9.04 -0.29
CA LEU A 133 -1.14 9.73 0.49
C LEU A 133 -2.39 8.85 0.68
N GLU A 134 -2.79 8.14 -0.38
CA GLU A 134 -3.91 7.21 -0.30
C GLU A 134 -3.59 6.03 0.62
N LEU A 135 -2.40 5.43 0.50
CA LEU A 135 -1.95 4.38 1.41
C LEU A 135 -1.91 4.86 2.87
N CYS A 136 -1.44 6.09 3.11
CA CYS A 136 -1.49 6.73 4.43
C CYS A 136 -2.94 6.76 4.95
N ARG A 137 -3.89 7.27 4.15
CA ARG A 137 -5.32 7.30 4.51
C ARG A 137 -5.85 5.92 4.91
N ARG A 138 -5.49 4.89 4.13
CA ARG A 138 -5.91 3.49 4.37
C ARG A 138 -5.35 2.94 5.68
N ILE A 139 -4.08 3.18 5.98
CA ILE A 139 -3.47 2.79 7.26
C ILE A 139 -4.17 3.48 8.42
N LEU A 140 -4.41 4.80 8.33
CA LEU A 140 -5.09 5.54 9.39
C LEU A 140 -6.51 5.03 9.66
N ARG A 141 -7.21 4.56 8.62
CA ARG A 141 -8.58 4.05 8.70
C ARG A 141 -8.66 2.62 9.24
N ASN A 142 -7.84 1.74 8.70
CA ASN A 142 -8.05 0.29 8.76
C ASN A 142 -7.02 -0.43 9.64
N THR A 143 -6.23 0.30 10.44
CA THR A 143 -5.29 -0.26 11.42
C THR A 143 -5.53 0.36 12.81
N ASN A 144 -4.84 -0.16 13.83
CA ASN A 144 -4.83 0.41 15.18
C ASN A 144 -3.91 1.64 15.33
N TYR A 145 -3.71 2.43 14.28
CA TYR A 145 -2.82 3.59 14.28
C TYR A 145 -3.05 4.56 15.44
N GLN A 146 -4.32 4.75 15.84
CA GLN A 146 -4.68 5.68 16.92
C GLN A 146 -4.03 5.34 18.27
N GLU A 147 -3.71 4.06 18.50
CA GLU A 147 -3.08 3.59 19.75
C GLU A 147 -1.61 4.00 19.84
N HIS A 148 -0.86 3.88 18.74
CA HIS A 148 0.59 4.07 18.75
C HIS A 148 1.06 5.39 18.13
N GLN A 149 0.27 6.01 17.25
CA GLN A 149 0.51 7.32 16.62
C GLN A 149 1.95 7.48 16.08
N HIS A 150 2.47 6.41 15.48
CA HIS A 150 3.87 6.34 15.04
C HIS A 150 4.12 7.38 13.94
N ARG A 151 5.19 8.17 14.05
CA ARG A 151 5.53 9.28 13.12
C ARG A 151 4.45 10.35 12.94
N LYS A 152 3.50 10.50 13.88
CA LYS A 152 2.43 11.52 13.80
C LYS A 152 2.95 12.93 13.51
N GLN A 153 4.01 13.37 14.18
CA GLN A 153 4.58 14.71 13.98
C GLN A 153 5.14 14.90 12.57
N ASP A 154 5.69 13.84 11.95
CA ASP A 154 6.20 13.93 10.60
C ASP A 154 5.07 13.97 9.58
N PHE A 155 3.99 13.20 9.78
CA PHE A 155 2.78 13.34 8.96
C PHE A 155 2.21 14.76 9.02
N MET A 156 2.12 15.36 10.22
CA MET A 156 1.68 16.74 10.36
C MET A 156 2.56 17.70 9.56
N LYS A 157 3.89 17.61 9.70
CA LYS A 157 4.84 18.46 8.94
C LYS A 157 4.67 18.29 7.44
N ILE A 158 4.56 17.05 6.96
CA ILE A 158 4.36 16.72 5.54
C ILE A 158 3.05 17.30 5.03
N PHE A 159 1.96 17.15 5.79
CA PHE A 159 0.64 17.63 5.40
C PHE A 159 0.63 19.16 5.34
N THR A 160 1.23 19.85 6.32
CA THR A 160 1.41 21.30 6.29
C THR A 160 2.26 21.72 5.08
N ARG A 161 3.37 21.02 4.80
CA ARG A 161 4.24 21.29 3.65
C ARG A 161 3.45 21.22 2.34
N ILE A 162 2.74 20.12 2.10
CA ILE A 162 1.93 19.91 0.88
C ILE A 162 0.82 20.97 0.78
N PHE A 163 0.16 21.28 1.89
CA PHE A 163 -0.89 22.29 1.96
C PHE A 163 -0.40 23.69 1.55
N CYS A 164 0.85 24.02 1.89
CA CYS A 164 1.47 25.31 1.58
C CYS A 164 2.17 25.35 0.20
N GLU A 165 2.17 24.27 -0.58
CA GLU A 165 2.72 24.31 -1.95
C GLU A 165 1.92 25.28 -2.84
N GLU A 166 2.59 26.08 -3.65
CA GLU A 166 1.93 27.11 -4.49
C GLU A 166 1.76 26.69 -5.96
N THR A 167 2.18 25.48 -6.30
CA THR A 167 2.16 24.97 -7.69
C THR A 167 0.78 24.47 -8.09
N GLU A 168 0.34 24.72 -9.32
CA GLU A 168 -0.95 24.20 -9.82
C GLU A 168 -1.05 22.67 -9.73
N CYS A 169 0.08 21.96 -9.96
CA CYS A 169 0.14 20.51 -9.90
C CYS A 169 0.02 19.92 -8.48
N SER A 170 0.07 20.73 -7.41
CA SER A 170 -0.17 20.26 -6.04
C SER A 170 -1.66 20.30 -5.64
N ALA A 171 -2.54 20.91 -6.45
CA ALA A 171 -3.95 21.12 -6.07
C ALA A 171 -4.68 19.80 -5.73
N SER A 172 -4.45 18.73 -6.49
CA SER A 172 -5.08 17.42 -6.22
C SER A 172 -4.56 16.76 -4.93
N ASP A 173 -3.28 16.94 -4.63
CA ASP A 173 -2.64 16.40 -3.43
C ASP A 173 -3.08 17.18 -2.19
N GLN A 174 -3.20 18.50 -2.31
CA GLN A 174 -3.74 19.38 -1.28
C GLN A 174 -5.18 19.03 -0.94
N GLN A 175 -6.01 18.78 -1.94
CA GLN A 175 -7.39 18.34 -1.71
C GLN A 175 -7.41 17.02 -0.95
N LEU A 176 -6.60 16.04 -1.36
CA LEU A 176 -6.51 14.76 -0.66
C LEU A 176 -6.01 14.90 0.78
N VAL A 177 -4.99 15.73 1.03
CA VAL A 177 -4.51 16.05 2.39
C VAL A 177 -5.62 16.67 3.25
N ARG A 178 -6.42 17.59 2.70
CA ARG A 178 -7.58 18.17 3.40
C ARG A 178 -8.62 17.10 3.73
N ASP A 179 -8.92 16.23 2.78
CA ASP A 179 -9.89 15.16 2.97
C ASP A 179 -9.45 14.20 4.08
N ILE A 180 -8.16 13.81 4.10
CA ILE A 180 -7.58 12.97 5.16
C ILE A 180 -7.63 13.70 6.51
N ALA A 181 -7.21 14.96 6.58
CA ALA A 181 -7.21 15.73 7.83
C ALA A 181 -8.63 15.95 8.38
N ASN A 182 -9.63 16.06 7.50
CA ASN A 182 -11.04 16.17 7.87
C ASN A 182 -11.63 14.84 8.33
N GLU A 183 -11.19 13.73 7.76
CA GLU A 183 -11.59 12.39 8.17
C GLU A 183 -11.03 12.00 9.54
N PHE A 184 -9.81 12.43 9.87
CA PHE A 184 -9.13 12.10 11.12
C PHE A 184 -8.79 13.35 11.96
N PRO A 185 -9.80 14.13 12.41
CA PRO A 185 -9.57 15.37 13.15
C PRO A 185 -8.79 15.14 14.44
N GLN A 186 -8.97 14.02 15.13
CA GLN A 186 -8.24 13.64 16.35
C GLN A 186 -6.72 13.50 16.15
N ILE A 187 -6.27 13.33 14.90
CA ILE A 187 -4.85 13.21 14.55
C ILE A 187 -4.30 14.57 14.11
N PHE A 188 -5.07 15.31 13.29
CA PHE A 188 -4.55 16.47 12.54
C PHE A 188 -5.11 17.83 12.96
N LYS A 189 -6.19 17.88 13.74
CA LYS A 189 -6.78 19.11 14.29
C LYS A 189 -6.56 19.11 15.81
N ALA A 190 -5.57 19.88 16.25
CA ALA A 190 -5.36 20.24 17.65
C ALA A 190 -5.66 21.74 17.80
#